data_AF-V4JJD7-F1
#
_entry.id   AF-V4JJD7-F1
#
_cell.length_a   1.000
_cell.length_b   1.000
_cell.length_c   1.000
_cell.angle_alpha   90.00
_cell.angle_beta   90.00
_cell.angle_gamma   90.00
#
_symmetry.space_group_name_H-M   'P 1'
#
loop_
_entity.id
_entity.type
_entity.pdbx_description
1 polymer ?
#
loop_
_entity_poly.entity_id
_entity_poly.type
_entity_poly.pdbx_seq_one_letter_code
_entity_poly.pdbx_strand_id
1 'polypeptide(L)'
;MNTPSALERTLQALLISGISVFAVLPSHAAEPARVTADNYVRAESDFQMKGYIEKLDCFGKFHHNRAPYDVNNQVTVRGNRDTLYSFGVFDLTSPLTITLPETKGRYQSLMVVNQDHSLAAAYSPTTVTLTEDKVGTRYALLTIRTFMDPNG
;
A
#
# COMPACT_ATOMS: atom_id res chain seq x y z
N MET A 1 -12.58 -27.61 60.37
CA MET A 1 -11.90 -28.11 59.17
C MET A 1 -12.92 -28.89 58.37
N ASN A 2 -13.52 -28.26 57.35
CA ASN A 2 -14.56 -28.90 56.53
C ASN A 2 -13.92 -29.37 55.23
N THR A 3 -13.83 -30.68 55.08
CA THR A 3 -13.35 -31.32 53.85
C THR A 3 -14.45 -31.25 52.80
N PRO A 4 -14.20 -30.72 51.59
CA PRO A 4 -15.22 -30.66 50.54
C PRO A 4 -15.69 -32.06 50.13
N SER A 5 -16.97 -32.14 49.77
CA SER A 5 -17.67 -33.39 49.45
C SER A 5 -17.19 -34.01 48.14
N ALA A 6 -17.46 -35.31 47.94
CA ALA A 6 -17.10 -36.03 46.71
C ALA A 6 -17.71 -35.40 45.44
N LEU A 7 -18.87 -34.74 45.58
CA LEU A 7 -19.55 -34.02 44.50
C LEU A 7 -18.82 -32.72 44.13
N GLU A 8 -18.32 -31.97 45.12
CA GLU A 8 -17.54 -30.75 44.89
C GLU A 8 -16.19 -31.06 44.25
N ARG A 9 -15.57 -32.19 44.63
CA ARG A 9 -14.33 -32.68 44.01
C ARG A 9 -14.54 -33.13 42.56
N THR A 10 -15.68 -33.73 42.24
CA THR A 10 -16.01 -34.15 40.87
C THR A 10 -16.40 -32.97 39.98
N LEU A 11 -17.07 -31.94 40.53
CA LEU A 11 -17.36 -30.70 39.79
C LEU A 11 -16.10 -29.89 39.47
N GLN A 12 -15.15 -29.82 40.41
CA GLN A 12 -13.84 -29.19 40.19
C GLN A 12 -12.98 -29.95 39.18
N ALA A 13 -13.07 -31.30 39.16
CA ALA A 13 -12.40 -32.11 38.15
C ALA A 13 -13.02 -31.93 36.75
N LEU A 14 -14.33 -31.71 36.65
CA LEU A 14 -15.00 -31.47 35.37
C LEU A 14 -14.67 -30.09 34.77
N LEU A 15 -14.49 -29.07 35.62
CA LEU A 15 -14.19 -27.69 35.19
C LEU A 15 -12.75 -27.50 34.68
N ILE A 16 -11.83 -28.42 35.00
CA ILE A 16 -10.44 -28.39 34.51
C ILE A 16 -10.28 -29.15 33.17
N SER A 17 -11.27 -29.94 32.76
CA SER A 17 -11.26 -30.69 31.48
C SER A 17 -11.79 -29.90 30.28
N GLY A 18 -12.24 -28.65 30.46
CA GLY A 18 -12.89 -27.84 29.43
C GLY A 18 -11.96 -26.90 28.64
N ILE A 19 -10.66 -27.18 28.57
CA ILE A 19 -9.69 -26.35 27.83
C ILE A 19 -9.27 -27.05 26.53
N SER A 20 -9.52 -26.33 25.43
CA SER A 20 -8.86 -26.44 24.13
C SER A 20 -9.27 -27.58 23.20
N VAL A 21 -10.38 -27.37 22.49
CA VAL A 21 -10.43 -27.71 21.07
C VAL A 21 -10.65 -26.42 20.27
N PHE A 22 -9.59 -25.61 20.16
CA PHE A 22 -9.43 -24.82 18.94
C PHE A 22 -9.04 -25.82 17.87
N ALA A 23 -9.98 -26.22 17.01
CA ALA A 23 -9.65 -26.91 15.80
C ALA A 23 -8.67 -26.02 15.03
N VAL A 24 -7.38 -26.36 15.05
CA VAL A 24 -6.40 -25.85 14.10
C VAL A 24 -6.78 -26.48 12.77
N LEU A 25 -7.79 -25.91 12.12
CA LEU A 25 -8.00 -26.17 10.72
C LEU A 25 -6.73 -25.66 10.02
N PRO A 26 -6.10 -26.47 9.16
CA PRO A 26 -5.04 -25.96 8.32
C PRO A 26 -5.62 -24.77 7.54
N SER A 27 -5.03 -23.60 7.76
CA SER A 27 -5.26 -22.44 6.90
C SER A 27 -4.89 -22.90 5.50
N HIS A 28 -5.90 -23.14 4.66
CA HIS A 28 -5.67 -23.34 3.24
C HIS A 28 -5.21 -21.99 2.72
N ALA A 29 -3.89 -21.78 2.69
CA ALA A 29 -3.33 -20.72 1.87
C ALA A 29 -3.87 -20.96 0.47
N ALA A 30 -4.63 -19.99 -0.06
CA ALA A 30 -5.07 -20.06 -1.43
C ALA A 30 -3.84 -20.25 -2.32
N GLU A 31 -3.89 -21.22 -3.24
CA GLU A 31 -2.85 -21.40 -4.25
C GLU A 31 -2.57 -20.05 -4.91
N PRO A 32 -1.29 -19.66 -5.10
CA PRO A 32 -0.95 -18.39 -5.71
C PRO A 32 -1.65 -18.28 -7.07
N ALA A 33 -2.39 -17.19 -7.27
CA ALA A 33 -3.15 -16.99 -8.49
C ALA A 33 -2.22 -17.09 -9.71
N ARG A 34 -2.53 -18.03 -10.61
CA ARG A 34 -1.75 -18.21 -11.84
C ARG A 34 -1.84 -16.95 -12.70
N VAL A 35 -0.71 -16.40 -13.11
CA VAL A 35 -0.65 -15.26 -14.04
C VAL A 35 -0.96 -15.76 -15.46
N THR A 36 -1.89 -15.07 -16.11
CA THR A 36 -2.42 -15.29 -17.46
C THR A 36 -2.50 -13.95 -18.17
N ALA A 37 -2.80 -13.94 -19.47
CA ALA A 37 -2.99 -12.69 -20.20
C ALA A 37 -4.11 -11.81 -19.60
N ASP A 38 -5.19 -12.43 -19.12
CA ASP A 38 -6.38 -11.72 -18.63
C ASP A 38 -6.16 -11.01 -17.30
N ASN A 39 -5.27 -11.52 -16.44
CA ASN A 39 -4.96 -10.92 -15.13
C ASN A 39 -3.55 -10.30 -15.06
N TYR A 40 -2.80 -10.30 -16.17
CA TYR A 40 -1.42 -9.81 -16.19
C TYR A 40 -1.30 -8.37 -15.72
N VAL A 41 -2.19 -7.48 -16.18
CA VAL A 41 -2.16 -6.05 -15.82
C VAL A 41 -2.27 -5.87 -14.30
N ARG A 42 -3.18 -6.60 -13.67
CA ARG A 42 -3.39 -6.56 -12.22
C ARG A 42 -2.19 -7.15 -11.48
N ALA A 43 -1.74 -8.33 -11.90
CA ALA A 43 -0.61 -9.02 -11.27
C ALA A 43 0.70 -8.21 -11.36
N GLU A 44 1.00 -7.62 -12.52
CA GLU A 44 2.20 -6.80 -12.72
C GLU A 44 2.10 -5.49 -11.94
N SER A 45 0.94 -4.83 -11.92
CA SER A 45 0.76 -3.59 -11.14
C SER A 45 0.97 -3.84 -9.65
N ASP A 46 0.42 -4.94 -9.11
CA ASP A 46 0.60 -5.33 -7.71
C ASP A 46 2.07 -5.67 -7.41
N PHE A 47 2.74 -6.37 -8.33
CA PHE A 47 4.17 -6.68 -8.24
C PHE A 47 5.03 -5.39 -8.20
N GLN A 48 4.73 -4.42 -9.06
CA GLN A 48 5.42 -3.13 -9.09
C GLN A 48 5.17 -2.33 -7.80
N MET A 49 3.92 -2.21 -7.36
CA MET A 49 3.57 -1.53 -6.09
C MET A 49 4.32 -2.15 -4.91
N LYS A 50 4.35 -3.48 -4.81
CA LYS A 50 5.15 -4.19 -3.80
C LYS A 50 6.63 -3.80 -3.90
N GLY A 51 7.20 -3.75 -5.10
CA GLY A 51 8.57 -3.32 -5.33
C GLY A 51 8.87 -1.90 -4.86
N TYR A 52 7.95 -0.94 -5.06
CA TYR A 52 8.10 0.43 -4.51
C TYR A 52 8.05 0.42 -2.98
N ILE A 53 7.14 -0.34 -2.38
CA ILE A 53 7.01 -0.45 -0.92
C ILE A 53 8.30 -1.00 -0.32
N GLU A 54 8.82 -2.11 -0.85
CA GLU A 54 10.01 -2.78 -0.31
C GLU A 54 11.28 -1.94 -0.48
N LYS A 55 11.43 -1.24 -1.60
CA LYS A 55 12.64 -0.45 -1.90
C LYS A 55 12.66 0.93 -1.24
N LEU A 56 11.50 1.56 -1.08
CA LEU A 56 11.40 2.96 -0.64
C LEU A 56 10.73 3.12 0.72
N ASP A 57 10.18 2.05 1.30
CA ASP A 57 9.37 2.09 2.52
C ASP A 57 8.25 3.15 2.38
N CYS A 58 7.41 3.00 1.35
CA CYS A 58 6.45 4.04 0.96
C CYS A 58 4.97 3.59 1.02
N PHE A 59 4.66 2.60 1.87
CA PHE A 59 3.27 2.22 2.11
C PHE A 59 2.59 3.19 3.09
N GLY A 60 1.48 3.79 2.68
CA GLY A 60 0.71 4.76 3.47
C GLY A 60 1.43 6.10 3.71
N LYS A 61 2.59 6.33 3.09
CA LYS A 61 3.40 7.54 3.25
C LYS A 61 4.21 7.82 1.99
N PHE A 62 4.58 9.09 1.79
CA PHE A 62 5.48 9.45 0.71
C PHE A 62 6.93 9.21 1.10
N HIS A 63 7.68 8.57 0.20
CA HIS A 63 9.12 8.65 0.14
C HIS A 63 9.51 9.80 -0.80
N HIS A 64 10.35 10.72 -0.33
CA HIS A 64 10.77 11.90 -1.10
C HIS A 64 12.22 11.75 -1.58
N ASN A 65 12.42 11.60 -2.89
CA ASN A 65 13.76 11.61 -3.46
C ASN A 65 14.30 13.05 -3.42
N ARG A 66 15.46 13.23 -2.78
CA ARG A 66 16.14 14.53 -2.67
C ARG A 66 17.21 14.75 -3.74
N ALA A 67 17.43 13.75 -4.59
CA ALA A 67 18.39 13.79 -5.69
C ALA A 67 17.68 13.43 -7.01
N PRO A 68 18.25 13.83 -8.16
CA PRO A 68 17.78 13.37 -9.46
C PRO A 68 17.78 11.84 -9.54
N TYR A 69 16.97 11.32 -10.45
CA TYR A 69 16.81 9.88 -10.63
C TYR A 69 18.15 9.19 -10.94
N ASP A 70 18.50 8.16 -10.17
CA ASP A 70 19.73 7.39 -10.36
C ASP A 70 19.59 6.49 -11.60
N VAL A 71 20.53 6.61 -12.53
CA VAL A 71 20.53 5.83 -13.78
C VAL A 71 20.95 4.38 -13.56
N ASN A 72 21.67 4.08 -12.47
CA ASN A 72 22.15 2.75 -12.14
C ASN A 72 21.22 1.99 -11.19
N ASN A 73 20.30 2.69 -10.51
CA ASN A 73 19.36 2.11 -9.57
C ASN A 73 17.93 2.61 -9.81
N GLN A 74 17.27 2.00 -10.81
CA GLN A 74 15.96 2.42 -11.28
C GLN A 74 14.83 1.59 -10.64
N VAL A 75 13.88 2.28 -10.01
CA VAL A 75 12.63 1.68 -9.48
C VAL A 75 11.54 1.64 -10.56
N THR A 76 11.30 2.78 -11.22
CA THR A 76 10.63 2.98 -12.50
C THR A 76 11.62 2.91 -13.66
N VAL A 77 11.21 2.29 -14.77
CA VAL A 77 11.95 2.31 -16.04
C VAL A 77 12.04 3.74 -16.58
N ARG A 78 13.26 4.21 -16.90
CA ARG A 78 13.53 5.51 -17.57
C ARG A 78 12.93 6.74 -16.85
N GLY A 79 13.23 6.91 -15.57
CA GLY A 79 12.81 8.10 -14.82
C GLY A 79 13.37 9.42 -15.43
N ASN A 80 12.52 10.45 -15.50
CA ASN A 80 12.92 11.77 -15.99
C ASN A 80 13.90 12.44 -14.99
N ARG A 81 15.01 13.02 -15.46
CA ARG A 81 15.98 13.72 -14.60
C ARG A 81 15.66 15.20 -14.38
N ASP A 82 14.70 15.76 -15.09
CA ASP A 82 14.24 17.16 -14.95
C ASP A 82 13.25 17.36 -13.78
N THR A 83 12.95 16.29 -13.04
CA THR A 83 12.02 16.32 -11.92
C THR A 83 12.52 15.51 -10.73
N LEU A 84 12.31 16.04 -9.52
CA LEU A 84 12.36 15.26 -8.29
C LEU A 84 11.06 14.49 -8.11
N TYR A 85 11.17 13.27 -7.58
CA TYR A 85 10.05 12.37 -7.38
C TYR A 85 9.70 12.21 -5.91
N SER A 86 8.41 12.07 -5.64
CA SER A 86 7.92 11.44 -4.42
C SER A 86 7.00 10.30 -4.79
N PHE A 87 7.17 9.15 -4.13
CA PHE A 87 6.40 7.94 -4.38
C PHE A 87 5.67 7.51 -3.12
N GLY A 88 4.46 6.99 -3.26
CA GLY A 88 3.74 6.34 -2.16
C GLY A 88 2.68 5.40 -2.68
N VAL A 89 2.50 4.25 -2.04
CA VAL A 89 1.40 3.33 -2.30
C VAL A 89 0.41 3.44 -1.16
N PHE A 90 -0.86 3.69 -1.46
CA PHE A 90 -1.89 3.95 -0.46
C PHE A 90 -3.04 2.94 -0.56
N ASP A 91 -3.57 2.57 0.61
CA ASP A 91 -4.81 1.82 0.77
C ASP A 91 -5.98 2.81 0.86
N LEU A 92 -6.94 2.69 -0.05
CA LEU A 92 -8.10 3.57 -0.20
C LEU A 92 -9.36 3.01 0.47
N THR A 93 -9.22 2.00 1.35
CA THR A 93 -10.32 1.56 2.24
C THR A 93 -10.91 2.69 3.08
N SER A 94 -10.14 3.76 3.29
CA SER A 94 -10.63 5.06 3.75
C SER A 94 -10.24 6.17 2.77
N PRO A 95 -11.05 7.25 2.63
CA PRO A 95 -10.71 8.38 1.76
C PRO A 95 -9.33 8.99 2.08
N LEU A 96 -8.54 9.23 1.03
CA LEU A 96 -7.22 9.85 1.11
C LEU A 96 -7.27 11.26 0.49
N THR A 97 -6.94 12.29 1.26
CA THR A 97 -6.85 13.67 0.74
C THR A 97 -5.38 14.08 0.56
N ILE A 98 -5.05 14.56 -0.64
CA ILE A 98 -3.72 15.03 -1.01
C ILE A 98 -3.80 16.50 -1.42
N THR A 99 -2.91 17.32 -0.86
CA THR A 99 -2.76 18.72 -1.24
C THR A 99 -1.42 18.93 -1.93
N LEU A 100 -1.45 19.44 -3.16
CA LEU A 100 -0.29 20.02 -3.83
C LEU A 100 -0.28 21.52 -3.55
N PRO A 101 0.73 22.04 -2.83
CA PRO A 101 0.78 23.45 -2.47
C PRO A 101 1.05 24.34 -3.69
N GLU A 102 0.86 25.64 -3.55
CA GLU A 102 1.42 26.63 -4.48
C GLU A 102 2.95 26.55 -4.47
N THR A 103 3.56 26.54 -5.66
CA THR A 103 4.98 26.23 -5.87
C THR A 103 5.79 27.41 -6.37
N LYS A 104 5.22 28.63 -6.34
CA LYS A 104 5.85 29.86 -6.83
C LYS A 104 6.26 29.75 -8.30
N GLY A 105 5.38 29.13 -9.11
CA GLY A 105 5.59 28.93 -10.54
C GLY A 105 6.42 27.69 -10.92
N ARG A 106 6.91 26.90 -9.97
CA ARG A 106 7.63 25.65 -10.26
C ARG A 106 6.63 24.54 -10.62
N TYR A 107 6.82 23.86 -11.74
CA TYR A 107 5.92 22.76 -12.12
C TYR A 107 5.87 21.67 -11.03
N GLN A 108 4.65 21.25 -10.67
CA GLN A 108 4.41 20.09 -9.83
C GLN A 108 3.11 19.37 -10.26
N SER A 109 3.18 18.05 -10.35
CA SER A 109 2.04 17.19 -10.70
C SER A 109 1.93 15.99 -9.78
N LEU A 110 0.72 15.56 -9.50
CA LEU A 110 0.37 14.27 -8.93
C LEU A 110 -0.14 13.36 -10.04
N MET A 111 0.43 12.17 -10.15
CA MET A 111 -0.05 11.08 -10.99
C MET A 111 -0.55 9.96 -10.08
N VAL A 112 -1.78 9.52 -10.31
CA VAL A 112 -2.42 8.41 -9.59
C VAL A 112 -2.53 7.24 -10.56
N VAL A 113 -1.96 6.09 -10.19
CA VAL A 113 -2.01 4.85 -10.95
C VAL A 113 -2.71 3.79 -10.11
N ASN A 114 -3.82 3.26 -10.61
CA ASN A 114 -4.58 2.22 -9.92
C ASN A 114 -4.02 0.81 -10.27
N GLN A 115 -4.54 -0.24 -9.63
CA GLN A 115 -4.05 -1.62 -9.86
C GLN A 115 -4.47 -2.19 -11.25
N ASP A 116 -5.36 -1.52 -11.98
CA ASP A 116 -5.70 -1.86 -13.37
C ASP A 116 -4.90 -1.05 -14.39
N HIS A 117 -3.83 -0.39 -13.93
CA HIS A 117 -2.94 0.46 -14.71
C HIS A 117 -3.65 1.63 -15.41
N SER A 118 -4.79 2.06 -14.87
CA SER A 118 -5.48 3.30 -15.26
C SER A 118 -4.83 4.50 -14.57
N LEU A 119 -4.81 5.63 -15.27
CA LEU A 119 -4.12 6.84 -14.84
C LEU A 119 -5.07 8.04 -14.69
N ALA A 120 -4.85 8.82 -13.63
CA ALA A 120 -5.37 10.17 -13.49
C ALA A 120 -4.24 11.12 -13.06
N ALA A 121 -4.37 12.40 -13.38
CA ALA A 121 -3.38 13.41 -13.02
C ALA A 121 -4.01 14.69 -12.47
N ALA A 122 -3.29 15.36 -11.58
CA ALA A 122 -3.64 16.67 -11.04
C ALA A 122 -2.38 17.54 -10.96
N TYR A 123 -2.55 18.86 -11.00
CA TYR A 123 -1.44 19.83 -11.03
C TYR A 123 -1.57 20.85 -9.90
N SER A 124 -0.43 21.29 -9.37
CA SER A 124 -0.38 22.35 -8.36
C SER A 124 -0.89 23.70 -8.91
N PRO A 125 -1.54 24.55 -8.08
CA PRO A 125 -2.01 24.25 -6.72
C PRO A 125 -3.35 23.52 -6.74
N THR A 126 -3.50 22.45 -5.97
CA THR A 126 -4.78 21.71 -5.90
C THR A 126 -4.90 20.85 -4.65
N THR A 127 -6.13 20.53 -4.27
CA THR A 127 -6.43 19.49 -3.27
C THR A 127 -7.37 18.47 -3.90
N VAL A 128 -7.02 17.19 -3.82
CA VAL A 128 -7.81 16.08 -4.35
C VAL A 128 -8.10 15.08 -3.25
N THR A 129 -9.35 14.61 -3.18
CA THR A 129 -9.74 13.49 -2.32
C THR A 129 -9.97 12.25 -3.18
N LEU A 130 -9.13 11.25 -2.95
CA LEU A 130 -9.17 9.94 -3.58
C LEU A 130 -10.00 9.00 -2.72
N THR A 131 -10.84 8.22 -3.39
CA THR A 131 -11.67 7.18 -2.79
C THR A 131 -11.58 5.94 -3.68
N GLU A 132 -11.79 4.76 -3.11
CA GLU A 132 -11.71 3.50 -3.86
C GLU A 132 -12.62 3.50 -5.09
N ASP A 133 -13.84 4.03 -4.99
CA ASP A 133 -14.80 4.13 -6.11
C ASP A 133 -14.33 5.08 -7.23
N LYS A 134 -13.67 6.19 -6.89
CA LYS A 134 -13.15 7.14 -7.88
C LYS A 134 -11.89 6.65 -8.57
N VAL A 135 -11.04 5.94 -7.84
CA VAL A 135 -9.76 5.42 -8.36
C VAL A 135 -9.97 4.07 -9.06
N GLY A 136 -11.00 3.31 -8.67
CA GLY A 136 -11.39 2.03 -9.25
C GLY A 136 -10.77 0.81 -8.58
N THR A 137 -9.79 0.99 -7.69
CA THR A 137 -9.14 -0.12 -6.95
C THR A 137 -8.77 0.30 -5.54
N ARG A 138 -8.70 -0.66 -4.62
CA ARG A 138 -8.31 -0.44 -3.22
C ARG A 138 -6.93 0.19 -3.10
N TYR A 139 -5.93 -0.27 -3.85
CA TYR A 139 -4.58 0.28 -3.78
C TYR A 139 -4.28 1.21 -4.95
N ALA A 140 -3.48 2.24 -4.71
CA ALA A 140 -3.02 3.14 -5.74
C ALA A 140 -1.58 3.59 -5.50
N LEU A 141 -0.79 3.64 -6.57
CA LEU A 141 0.52 4.30 -6.58
C LEU A 141 0.31 5.78 -6.88
N LEU A 142 0.78 6.63 -5.98
CA LEU A 142 0.82 8.08 -6.14
C LEU A 142 2.27 8.49 -6.41
N THR A 143 2.46 9.20 -7.52
CA THR A 143 3.75 9.75 -7.91
C THR A 143 3.64 11.25 -8.05
N ILE A 144 4.38 11.98 -7.23
CA ILE A 144 4.52 13.44 -7.35
C ILE A 144 5.80 13.73 -8.09
N ARG A 145 5.72 14.54 -9.14
CA ARG A 145 6.90 15.09 -9.83
C ARG A 145 6.98 16.58 -9.58
N THR A 146 8.13 17.07 -9.16
CA THR A 146 8.42 18.51 -9.01
C THR A 146 9.58 18.88 -9.91
N PHE A 147 9.42 19.91 -10.73
CA PHE A 147 10.50 20.36 -11.62
C PHE A 147 11.75 20.78 -10.83
N MET A 148 12.90 20.38 -11.33
CA MET A 148 14.21 20.69 -10.79
C MET A 148 15.11 21.04 -11.97
N ASP A 149 15.71 22.23 -11.90
CA ASP A 149 16.70 22.65 -12.88
C ASP A 149 17.99 21.85 -12.64
N PRO A 150 18.43 21.01 -13.59
CA PRO A 150 19.63 20.21 -13.42
C PRO A 150 20.92 21.04 -13.36
N ASN A 151 20.88 22.34 -13.68
CA ASN A 151 22.03 23.24 -13.70
C ASN A 151 22.15 24.17 -12.49
N GLY A 152 21.12 24.23 -11.63
CA GLY A 152 21.06 25.12 -10.48
C GLY A 152 20.52 26.51 -10.79
#